data_AF-A0A2P4SBV6-F1
#
_entry.id   AF-A0A2P4SBV6-F1
#
_cell.length_a   1.000
_cell.length_b   1.000
_cell.length_c   1.000
_cell.angle_alpha   90.00
_cell.angle_beta   90.00
_cell.angle_gamma   90.00
#
_symmetry.space_group_name_H-M   'P 1'
#
loop_
_entity.id
_entity.type
_entity.pdbx_description
1 polymer ?
#
loop_
_entity_poly.entity_id
_entity_poly.type
_entity_poly.pdbx_seq_one_letter_code
_entity_poly.pdbx_strand_id
1 'polypeptide(L)'
;NVRQTDWFQEWPDSYVKHIYSSEDKNAQRHHSSWAMRNTNNHNSRILKKSCLGVVVCGNDCSTLDGRKIYLRPAICDKARQKQQRKCCPNCNGPLRLLSCRGHGGYPVTNFWRHEGQFIFFQ
;
A
#
# COMPACT_ATOMS: atom_id res chain seq x y z
N ASN A 1 22.32 10.24 -17.41
CA ASN A 1 23.14 9.86 -16.23
C ASN A 1 22.40 10.26 -14.98
N VAL A 2 21.87 9.30 -14.22
CA VAL A 2 21.31 9.55 -12.88
C VAL A 2 22.50 9.91 -12.00
N ARG A 3 22.52 11.13 -11.45
CA ARG A 3 23.63 11.63 -10.62
C ARG A 3 23.36 11.50 -9.12
N GLN A 4 22.11 11.28 -8.72
CA GLN A 4 21.68 11.23 -7.33
C GLN A 4 20.48 10.29 -7.18
N THR A 5 20.45 9.55 -6.09
CA THR A 5 19.32 8.69 -5.69
C THR A 5 18.50 9.38 -4.61
N ASP A 6 17.19 9.15 -4.64
CA ASP A 6 16.26 9.61 -3.62
C ASP A 6 16.39 8.79 -2.34
N TRP A 7 16.10 9.43 -1.21
CA TRP A 7 15.85 8.71 0.04
C TRP A 7 14.53 7.96 -0.04
N PHE A 8 14.50 6.73 0.48
CA PHE A 8 13.32 5.88 0.44
C PHE A 8 12.08 6.60 1.00
N GLN A 9 11.00 6.60 0.21
CA GLN A 9 9.71 7.17 0.62
C GLN A 9 8.78 6.08 1.12
N GLU A 10 8.30 6.25 2.35
CA GLU A 10 7.44 5.26 3.01
C GLU A 10 5.98 5.35 2.51
N TRP A 11 5.52 6.56 2.21
CA TRP A 11 4.15 6.90 1.83
C TRP A 11 4.11 7.62 0.48
N PRO A 12 4.51 6.95 -0.62
CA PRO A 12 4.38 7.55 -1.94
C PRO A 12 2.90 7.83 -2.25
N ASP A 13 2.60 9.05 -2.66
CA ASP A 13 1.27 9.53 -3.00
C ASP A 13 1.38 10.56 -4.14
N SER A 14 0.26 10.95 -4.76
CA SER A 14 0.22 12.02 -5.78
C SER A 14 1.16 11.81 -6.99
N TYR A 15 1.13 10.62 -7.61
CA TYR A 15 1.86 10.30 -8.85
C TYR A 15 3.39 10.53 -8.80
N VAL A 16 3.98 10.50 -7.61
CA VAL A 16 5.43 10.70 -7.42
C VAL A 16 6.25 9.64 -8.14
N LYS A 17 7.46 10.05 -8.52
CA LYS A 17 8.48 9.19 -9.11
C LYS A 17 9.74 9.30 -8.28
N HIS A 18 10.40 8.17 -8.08
CA HIS A 18 11.67 8.12 -7.35
C HIS A 18 12.67 7.20 -8.03
N ILE A 19 13.95 7.49 -7.82
CA ILE A 19 15.06 6.66 -8.24
C ILE A 19 15.85 6.30 -6.98
N TYR A 20 15.65 5.09 -6.49
CA TYR A 20 16.36 4.60 -5.30
C TYR A 20 17.66 3.90 -5.69
N SER A 21 18.63 3.89 -4.77
CA SER A 21 19.81 3.04 -4.91
C SER A 21 19.41 1.56 -4.88
N SER A 22 20.06 0.72 -5.69
CA SER A 22 19.90 -0.73 -5.59
C SER A 22 20.41 -1.29 -4.27
N GLU A 23 21.14 -0.51 -3.46
CA GLU A 23 21.61 -0.89 -2.13
C GLU A 23 20.58 -0.59 -1.02
N ASP A 24 19.53 0.18 -1.32
CA ASP A 24 18.49 0.49 -0.34
C ASP A 24 17.59 -0.74 -0.09
N LYS A 25 17.68 -1.28 1.13
CA LYS A 25 16.96 -2.51 1.54
C LYS A 25 15.44 -2.39 1.46
N ASN A 26 14.89 -1.19 1.66
CA ASN A 26 13.44 -0.97 1.60
C ASN A 26 12.97 -0.91 0.14
N ALA A 27 13.74 -0.26 -0.72
CA ALA A 27 13.49 -0.22 -2.16
C ALA A 27 13.63 -1.61 -2.80
N GLN A 28 14.65 -2.39 -2.43
CA GLN A 28 14.82 -3.79 -2.88
C GLN A 28 13.60 -4.67 -2.55
N ARG A 29 12.98 -4.43 -1.38
CA ARG A 29 11.77 -5.14 -0.94
C ARG A 29 10.48 -4.55 -1.53
N HIS A 30 10.58 -3.47 -2.30
CA HIS A 30 9.44 -2.75 -2.88
C HIS A 30 8.42 -2.35 -1.79
N HIS A 31 8.97 -1.89 -0.65
CA HIS A 31 8.19 -1.59 0.53
C HIS A 31 7.28 -0.38 0.30
N SER A 32 6.17 -0.34 1.02
CA SER A 32 5.29 0.82 1.11
C SER A 32 4.41 0.64 2.35
N SER A 33 4.20 1.72 3.08
CA SER A 33 3.29 1.70 4.22
C SER A 33 1.83 1.83 3.80
N TRP A 34 1.54 2.07 2.51
CA TRP A 34 0.26 1.67 1.92
C TRP A 34 0.12 0.15 1.85
N ALA A 35 -1.10 -0.37 1.99
CA ALA A 35 -1.35 -1.81 1.84
C ALA A 35 -1.43 -2.19 0.35
N MET A 36 -0.27 -2.49 -0.23
CA MET A 36 -0.12 -2.76 -1.65
C MET A 36 -0.04 -4.27 -1.94
N ARG A 37 -0.91 -4.79 -2.80
CA ARG A 37 -0.85 -6.20 -3.28
C ARG A 37 -0.19 -6.30 -4.65
N ASN A 38 0.47 -7.41 -4.94
CA ASN A 38 0.98 -7.68 -6.29
C ASN A 38 -0.18 -7.75 -7.29
N THR A 39 0.05 -7.26 -8.50
CA THR A 39 -0.92 -7.28 -9.60
C THR A 39 -0.20 -7.75 -10.85
N ASN A 40 -0.67 -8.83 -11.46
CA ASN A 40 -0.08 -9.33 -12.68
C ASN A 40 -0.30 -8.32 -13.82
N ASN A 41 0.79 -7.90 -14.45
CA ASN A 41 0.82 -7.05 -15.64
C ASN A 41 1.43 -7.77 -16.85
N HIS A 42 1.68 -9.09 -16.73
CA HIS A 42 2.34 -9.91 -17.75
C HIS A 42 3.73 -9.40 -18.17
N ASN A 43 4.43 -8.69 -17.28
CA ASN A 43 5.77 -8.17 -17.53
C ASN A 43 6.69 -8.41 -16.33
N SER A 44 7.60 -9.38 -16.43
CA SER A 44 8.54 -9.74 -15.36
C SER A 44 9.58 -8.65 -15.04
N ARG A 45 9.78 -7.66 -15.92
CA ARG A 45 10.70 -6.54 -15.68
C ARG A 45 10.09 -5.45 -14.82
N ILE A 46 8.76 -5.41 -14.69
CA ILE A 46 8.04 -4.36 -13.97
C ILE A 46 7.16 -5.01 -12.92
N LEU A 47 7.53 -4.85 -11.64
CA LEU A 47 6.66 -5.26 -10.55
C LEU A 47 5.56 -4.22 -10.37
N LYS A 48 4.31 -4.60 -10.69
CA LYS A 48 3.12 -3.80 -10.43
C LYS A 48 2.47 -4.20 -9.12
N LYS A 49 2.15 -3.22 -8.27
CA LYS A 49 1.37 -3.41 -7.04
C LYS A 49 0.18 -2.46 -7.01
N SER A 50 -0.97 -2.91 -6.53
CA SER A 50 -2.19 -2.10 -6.42
C SER A 50 -2.61 -1.93 -4.96
N CYS A 51 -3.08 -0.75 -4.60
CA CYS A 51 -3.54 -0.43 -3.25
C CYS A 51 -4.82 -1.20 -2.90
N LEU A 52 -4.87 -1.74 -1.68
CA LEU A 52 -6.05 -2.42 -1.15
C LEU A 52 -7.04 -1.45 -0.50
N GLY A 53 -6.58 -0.27 -0.07
CA GLY A 53 -7.33 0.66 0.76
C GLY A 53 -7.07 0.44 2.25
N VAL A 54 -8.11 0.56 3.08
CA VAL A 54 -8.00 0.54 4.54
C VAL A 54 -9.20 -0.15 5.18
N VAL A 55 -9.00 -0.90 6.27
CA VAL A 55 -10.10 -1.48 7.05
C VAL A 55 -10.50 -0.51 8.15
N VAL A 56 -11.79 -0.17 8.22
CA VAL A 56 -12.35 0.79 9.17
C VAL A 56 -13.50 0.17 9.96
N CYS A 57 -13.91 0.84 11.05
CA CYS A 57 -15.11 0.46 11.76
C CYS A 57 -16.36 0.75 10.90
N GLY A 58 -17.27 -0.22 10.80
CA GLY A 58 -18.56 -0.05 10.13
C GLY A 58 -19.49 0.91 10.87
N ASN A 59 -19.38 0.98 12.20
CA ASN A 59 -20.14 1.90 13.05
C ASN A 59 -19.50 3.29 13.15
N ASP A 60 -18.43 3.55 12.40
CA ASP A 60 -17.70 4.83 12.42
C ASP A 60 -17.29 5.30 13.84
N CYS A 61 -16.97 4.34 14.73
CA CYS A 61 -16.64 4.65 16.11
C CYS A 61 -15.33 5.45 16.23
N SER A 62 -15.21 6.17 17.35
CA SER A 62 -13.99 6.85 17.75
C SER A 62 -13.53 6.31 19.11
N THR A 63 -12.24 6.32 19.35
CA THR A 63 -11.65 6.02 20.66
C THR A 63 -11.94 7.15 21.65
N LEU A 64 -11.65 6.94 22.94
CA LEU A 64 -11.87 7.95 23.99
C LEU A 64 -11.12 9.27 23.74
N ASP A 65 -9.95 9.20 23.09
CA ASP A 65 -9.15 10.36 22.64
C ASP A 65 -9.60 10.91 21.26
N GLY A 66 -10.75 10.49 20.75
CA GLY A 66 -11.37 11.00 19.52
C GLY A 66 -10.78 10.47 18.22
N ARG A 67 -9.88 9.47 18.25
CA ARG A 67 -9.24 8.93 17.05
C ARG A 67 -10.12 7.88 16.36
N LYS A 68 -10.07 7.86 15.03
CA LYS A 68 -10.72 6.85 14.20
C LYS A 68 -9.86 5.59 14.09
N ILE A 69 -10.51 4.45 13.86
CA ILE A 69 -9.85 3.16 13.67
C ILE A 69 -9.49 2.93 12.20
N TYR A 70 -8.19 2.82 11.92
CA TYR A 70 -7.65 2.47 10.62
C TYR A 70 -6.74 1.24 10.76
N LEU A 71 -7.17 0.11 10.23
CA LEU A 71 -6.42 -1.14 10.26
C LEU A 71 -5.84 -1.43 8.88
N ARG A 72 -4.59 -1.89 8.85
CA ARG A 72 -3.92 -2.34 7.62
C ARG A 72 -4.65 -3.57 7.05
N PRO A 73 -5.16 -3.54 5.80
CA PRO A 73 -5.70 -4.73 5.17
C PRO A 73 -4.66 -5.84 5.04
N ALA A 74 -5.07 -7.07 5.31
CA ALA A 74 -4.23 -8.23 5.02
C ALA A 74 -4.00 -8.37 3.51
N ILE A 75 -2.76 -8.66 3.10
CA ILE A 75 -2.39 -8.76 1.68
C ILE A 75 -3.02 -9.99 1.04
N CYS A 76 -2.97 -11.14 1.72
CA CYS A 76 -3.61 -12.37 1.27
C CYS A 76 -5.14 -12.24 1.28
N ASP A 77 -5.79 -12.60 0.18
CA ASP A 77 -7.24 -12.49 0.01
C ASP A 77 -8.01 -13.30 1.08
N LYS A 78 -7.61 -14.56 1.32
CA LYS A 78 -8.22 -15.42 2.35
C LYS A 78 -8.07 -14.83 3.75
N ALA A 79 -6.91 -14.25 4.06
CA ALA A 79 -6.68 -13.59 5.35
C ALA A 79 -7.51 -12.31 5.49
N ARG A 80 -7.66 -11.53 4.40
CA ARG A 80 -8.47 -10.30 4.38
C ARG A 80 -9.96 -10.57 4.51
N GLN A 81 -10.47 -11.67 3.95
CA GLN A 81 -11.84 -12.12 4.20
C GLN A 81 -12.06 -12.45 5.68
N LYS A 82 -11.12 -13.17 6.32
CA LYS A 82 -11.16 -13.44 7.76
C LYS A 82 -11.07 -12.17 8.60
N GLN A 83 -10.22 -11.22 8.20
CA GLN A 83 -10.06 -9.93 8.89
C GLN A 83 -11.35 -9.13 8.92
N GLN A 84 -12.10 -9.05 7.82
CA GLN A 84 -13.36 -8.31 7.75
C GLN A 84 -14.48 -8.94 8.59
N ARG A 85 -14.37 -10.23 8.92
CA ARG A 85 -15.30 -10.92 9.83
C ARG A 85 -14.95 -10.72 11.31
N LYS A 86 -13.79 -10.14 11.63
CA LYS A 86 -13.45 -9.79 13.02
C LYS A 86 -14.22 -8.56 13.46
N CYS A 87 -14.38 -8.45 14.78
CA CYS A 87 -14.97 -7.27 15.39
C CYS A 87 -13.96 -6.11 15.48
N CYS A 88 -14.48 -4.89 15.48
CA CYS A 88 -13.71 -3.68 15.73
C CYS A 88 -13.07 -3.76 17.11
N PRO A 89 -11.75 -3.48 17.25
CA PRO A 89 -11.06 -3.58 18.53
C PRO A 89 -11.49 -2.51 19.55
N ASN A 90 -12.24 -1.48 19.13
CA ASN A 90 -12.68 -0.40 20.00
C ASN A 90 -14.13 -0.58 20.49
N CYS A 91 -15.07 -0.87 19.58
CA CYS A 91 -16.50 -0.91 19.92
C CYS A 91 -17.16 -2.29 19.72
N ASN A 92 -16.37 -3.31 19.37
CA ASN A 92 -16.85 -4.65 18.98
C ASN A 92 -17.85 -4.68 17.81
N GLY A 93 -18.07 -3.56 17.11
CA GLY A 93 -18.89 -3.49 15.90
C GLY A 93 -18.26 -4.15 14.68
N PRO A 94 -18.97 -4.22 13.54
CA PRO A 94 -18.46 -4.81 12.32
C PRO A 94 -17.27 -4.02 11.76
N LEU A 95 -16.33 -4.73 11.11
CA LEU A 95 -15.28 -4.12 10.30
C LEU A 95 -15.69 -4.10 8.83
N ARG A 96 -15.28 -3.05 8.10
CA ARG A 96 -15.49 -2.93 6.65
C ARG A 96 -14.21 -2.52 5.93
N LEU A 97 -14.00 -3.03 4.72
CA LEU A 97 -12.92 -2.58 3.84
C LEU A 97 -13.38 -1.38 3.02
N LEU A 98 -12.69 -0.24 3.17
CA LEU A 98 -12.81 0.89 2.27
C LEU A 98 -11.73 0.74 1.19
N SER A 99 -12.14 0.33 -0.01
CA SER A 99 -11.22 0.08 -1.13
C SER A 99 -10.62 1.37 -1.68
N CYS A 100 -9.34 1.32 -2.07
CA CYS A 100 -8.67 2.43 -2.74
C CYS A 100 -9.27 2.71 -4.11
N ARG A 101 -9.50 3.99 -4.43
CA ARG A 101 -10.09 4.46 -5.71
C ARG A 101 -9.44 5.74 -6.25
N GLY A 102 -8.21 6.04 -5.81
CA GLY A 102 -7.51 7.30 -6.10
C GLY A 102 -7.04 7.51 -7.54
N HIS A 103 -7.28 6.57 -8.45
CA HIS A 103 -6.86 6.66 -9.86
C HIS A 103 -8.04 6.49 -10.81
N GLY A 104 -8.76 7.58 -11.11
CA GLY A 104 -9.93 7.52 -12.02
C GLY A 104 -11.02 6.55 -11.56
N GLY A 105 -11.19 6.37 -10.25
CA GLY A 105 -12.11 5.40 -9.66
C GLY A 105 -11.53 4.00 -9.43
N TYR A 106 -10.32 3.73 -9.91
CA TYR A 106 -9.57 2.49 -9.71
C TYR A 106 -8.55 2.62 -8.57
N PRO A 107 -8.07 1.49 -8.01
CA PRO A 107 -7.01 1.52 -7.02
C PRO A 107 -5.73 2.18 -7.55
N VAL A 108 -5.08 2.97 -6.70
CA VAL A 108 -3.74 3.50 -6.97
C VAL A 108 -2.76 2.35 -7.18
N THR A 109 -1.82 2.50 -8.10
CA THR A 109 -0.83 1.48 -8.46
C THR A 109 0.58 2.02 -8.36
N ASN A 110 1.50 1.18 -7.89
CA ASN A 110 2.93 1.43 -7.92
C ASN A 110 3.60 0.47 -8.91
N PHE A 111 4.65 0.95 -9.54
CA PHE A 111 5.49 0.23 -10.48
C PHE A 111 6.93 0.31 -10.00
N TRP A 112 7.59 -0.84 -9.96
CA TRP A 112 8.99 -0.94 -9.59
C TRP A 112 9.76 -1.62 -10.71
N ARG A 113 10.91 -1.05 -11.07
CA ARG A 113 11.82 -1.61 -12.08
C ARG A 113 13.25 -1.52 -11.60
N HIS A 114 13.94 -2.65 -11.58
CA HIS A 114 15.37 -2.71 -11.32
C HIS A 114 16.14 -2.50 -12.62
N GLU A 115 17.15 -1.63 -12.60
CA GLU A 115 17.99 -1.36 -13.76
C GLU A 115 19.40 -0.93 -13.30
N GLY A 116 20.34 -1.87 -13.41
CA GLY A 116 21.72 -1.67 -12.95
C GLY A 116 21.77 -1.36 -11.45
N GLN A 117 22.36 -0.22 -11.11
CA GLN A 117 22.55 0.24 -9.72
C GLN A 117 21.33 0.99 -9.14
N PHE A 118 20.21 0.98 -9.86
CA PHE A 118 19.04 1.79 -9.51
C PHE A 118 17.74 0.98 -9.49
N ILE A 119 16.81 1.42 -8.65
CA ILE A 119 15.44 0.94 -8.59
C ILE A 119 14.51 2.12 -8.87
N PHE A 120 13.84 2.06 -10.01
CA PHE A 120 12.88 3.08 -10.43
C PHE A 120 11.51 2.80 -9.84
N PHE A 121 10.89 3.85 -9.31
CA PHE A 121 9.55 3.85 -8.73
C PHE A 121 8.66 4.87 -9.44
N GLN A 122 7.40 4.48 -9.71
CA GLN A 122 6.33 5.34 -10.25
C GLN A 122 4.96 4.85 -9.78
#